data_AF-A0A1D8TN32-F1
#
_entry.id   AF-A0A1D8TN32-F1
#
_cell.length_a   1.000
_cell.length_b   1.000
_cell.length_c   1.000
_cell.angle_alpha   90.00
_cell.angle_beta   90.00
_cell.angle_gamma   90.00
#
_symmetry.space_group_name_H-M   'P 1'
#
loop_
_entity.id
_entity.type
_entity.pdbx_description
1 polymer ?
#
loop_
_entity_poly.entity_id
_entity_poly.type
_entity_poly.pdbx_seq_one_letter_code
_entity_poly.pdbx_strand_id
1 'polypeptide(L)'
;MVGVIIWKRALPIFGDFLNKRGASNCDEQKAILRPVLKLLKDYELVILGDREFHSVILAKWLRQKKVYFVLRQKKDTNIKIKGQDYQSLSALKESPGQRGFWTRIKVLKG
;
A
#
# COMPACT_ATOMS: atom_id res chain seq x y z
N MET A 1 -4.02 4.11 -11.96
CA MET A 1 -3.41 5.44 -12.18
C MET A 1 -2.43 5.73 -11.06
N VAL A 2 -1.37 6.49 -11.32
CA VAL A 2 -0.39 7.01 -10.36
C VAL A 2 -0.27 8.51 -10.56
N GLY A 3 -0.25 9.26 -9.46
CA GLY A 3 -0.10 10.71 -9.45
C GLY A 3 0.91 11.17 -8.41
N VAL A 4 1.40 12.41 -8.56
CA VAL A 4 2.21 13.10 -7.55
C VAL A 4 1.34 14.07 -6.77
N ILE A 5 1.63 14.26 -5.49
CA ILE A 5 0.90 15.20 -4.64
C ILE A 5 1.66 16.51 -4.61
N ILE A 6 1.07 17.57 -5.15
CA ILE A 6 1.60 18.94 -5.14
C ILE A 6 0.52 19.87 -4.61
N TRP A 7 0.85 20.69 -3.62
CA TRP A 7 -0.07 21.66 -3.03
C TRP A 7 -1.44 21.07 -2.64
N LYS A 8 -1.42 19.89 -2.00
CA LYS A 8 -2.61 19.12 -1.59
C LYS A 8 -3.49 18.63 -2.75
N ARG A 9 -2.97 18.60 -3.98
CA ARG A 9 -3.66 18.08 -5.17
C ARG A 9 -2.87 16.91 -5.76
N ALA A 10 -3.58 15.87 -6.19
CA ALA A 10 -2.99 14.76 -6.93
C ALA A 10 -2.98 15.12 -8.43
N LEU A 11 -1.78 15.23 -9.01
CA LEU A 11 -1.60 15.40 -10.45
C LEU A 11 -1.28 14.03 -11.07
N PRO A 12 -2.09 13.52 -12.02
CA PRO A 12 -1.78 12.27 -12.71
C PRO A 12 -0.46 12.39 -13.45
N ILE A 13 0.41 11.38 -13.31
CA ILE A 13 1.67 11.29 -14.06
C ILE A 13 1.73 10.06 -14.95
N PHE A 14 1.05 8.98 -14.57
CA PHE A 14 1.02 7.76 -15.36
C PHE A 14 -0.26 6.97 -15.11
N GLY A 15 -0.84 6.42 -16.17
CA GLY A 15 -2.07 5.65 -16.14
C GLY A 15 -1.98 4.53 -17.16
N ASP A 16 -2.64 3.42 -16.87
CA ASP A 16 -2.79 2.32 -17.82
C ASP A 16 -4.23 1.80 -17.74
N PHE A 17 -4.76 1.36 -18.88
CA PHE A 17 -6.10 0.79 -18.99
C PHE A 17 -5.99 -0.72 -19.08
N LEU A 18 -6.51 -1.41 -18.06
CA LEU A 18 -6.50 -2.86 -18.04
C LEU A 18 -7.62 -3.38 -18.93
N ASN A 19 -7.27 -4.23 -19.90
CA ASN A 19 -8.24 -4.89 -20.77
C ASN A 19 -8.91 -6.09 -20.07
N LYS A 20 -9.47 -5.85 -18.89
CA LYS A 20 -10.22 -6.83 -18.11
C LYS A 20 -11.20 -6.14 -17.17
N ARG A 21 -12.20 -6.88 -16.70
CA ARG A 21 -13.10 -6.43 -15.64
C ARG A 21 -12.55 -6.79 -14.26
N GLY A 22 -12.91 -6.00 -13.25
CA GLY A 22 -12.50 -6.21 -11.86
C GLY A 22 -11.25 -5.43 -11.46
N ALA A 23 -10.67 -5.79 -10.32
CA ALA A 23 -9.53 -5.07 -9.74
C ALA A 23 -8.19 -5.44 -10.41
N SER A 24 -7.23 -4.52 -10.32
CA SER A 24 -5.84 -4.79 -10.70
C SER A 24 -5.23 -5.91 -9.83
N ASN A 25 -4.40 -6.76 -10.44
CA ASN A 25 -3.59 -7.75 -9.73
C ASN A 25 -2.23 -7.15 -9.35
N CYS A 26 -1.44 -7.91 -8.57
CA CYS A 26 -0.16 -7.41 -8.08
C CYS A 26 0.85 -7.10 -9.20
N ASP A 27 0.84 -7.84 -10.31
CA ASP A 27 1.79 -7.62 -11.40
C ASP A 27 1.43 -6.42 -12.26
N GLU A 28 0.14 -6.17 -12.47
CA GLU A 28 -0.37 -4.93 -13.08
C GLU A 28 -0.06 -3.71 -12.21
N GLN A 29 -0.22 -3.83 -10.88
CA GLN A 29 0.17 -2.78 -9.93
C GLN A 29 1.67 -2.49 -9.96
N LYS A 30 2.52 -3.53 -10.08
CA LYS A 30 3.96 -3.33 -10.29
C LYS A 30 4.24 -2.68 -11.65
N ALA A 31 3.53 -3.10 -12.70
CA ALA A 31 3.71 -2.58 -14.05
C ALA A 31 3.45 -1.08 -14.13
N ILE A 32 2.38 -0.60 -13.51
CA ILE A 32 2.06 0.84 -13.50
C ILE A 32 3.03 1.65 -12.62
N LEU A 33 3.61 1.06 -11.57
CA LEU A 33 4.57 1.75 -10.68
C LEU A 33 5.99 1.79 -11.24
N ARG A 34 6.43 0.78 -11.99
CA ARG A 34 7.79 0.72 -12.58
C ARG A 34 8.21 1.99 -13.34
N PRO A 35 7.42 2.53 -14.30
CA PRO A 35 7.82 3.72 -15.04
C PRO A 35 7.93 4.94 -14.14
N VAL A 36 7.04 5.07 -13.15
CA VAL A 36 7.07 6.18 -12.17
C VAL A 36 8.32 6.12 -11.30
N LEU A 37 8.66 4.95 -10.76
CA LEU A 37 9.86 4.77 -9.95
C LEU A 37 11.14 5.03 -10.77
N LYS A 38 11.13 4.71 -12.07
CA LYS A 38 12.25 5.02 -12.97
C LYS A 38 12.34 6.52 -13.23
N LEU A 39 11.21 7.18 -13.48
CA LEU A 39 11.11 8.61 -13.76
C LEU A 39 11.59 9.45 -12.56
N LEU A 40 11.23 9.03 -11.35
CA LEU A 40 11.50 9.77 -10.11
C LEU A 40 12.65 9.15 -9.30
N LYS A 41 13.56 8.42 -9.95
CA LYS A 41 14.65 7.67 -9.29
C LYS A 41 15.60 8.53 -8.44
N ASP A 42 15.71 9.82 -8.77
CA ASP A 42 16.62 10.77 -8.12
C ASP A 42 15.96 11.49 -6.93
N TYR A 43 14.72 11.12 -6.60
CA TYR A 43 13.95 11.67 -5.48
C TYR A 43 13.77 10.64 -4.37
N GLU A 44 13.67 11.10 -3.14
CA GLU A 44 13.14 10.28 -2.04
C GLU A 44 11.62 10.19 -2.17
N LEU A 45 11.10 8.97 -2.28
CA LEU A 45 9.69 8.73 -2.60
C LEU A 45 8.97 8.00 -1.48
N VAL A 46 7.73 8.45 -1.22
CA VAL A 46 6.74 7.73 -0.43
C VAL A 46 5.55 7.38 -1.32
N ILE A 47 5.28 6.09 -1.51
CA ILE A 47 4.12 5.62 -2.25
C ILE A 47 2.92 5.51 -1.32
N LEU A 48 1.87 6.27 -1.61
CA LEU A 48 0.58 6.20 -0.93
C LEU A 48 -0.37 5.34 -1.76
N GLY A 49 -0.67 4.13 -1.28
CA GLY A 49 -1.59 3.19 -1.91
C GLY A 49 -2.91 3.11 -1.16
N ASP A 50 -4.03 3.21 -1.88
CA ASP A 50 -5.37 3.08 -1.31
C ASP A 50 -5.78 1.60 -1.15
N ARG A 51 -7.09 1.34 -1.01
CA ARG A 51 -7.62 -0.02 -0.83
C ARG A 51 -7.33 -0.95 -1.99
N GLU A 52 -6.99 -0.47 -3.17
CA GLU A 52 -6.66 -1.34 -4.30
C GLU A 52 -5.23 -1.89 -4.19
N PHE A 53 -4.32 -1.13 -3.58
CA PHE A 53 -2.88 -1.43 -3.46
C PHE A 53 -2.51 -2.10 -2.12
N HIS A 54 -3.44 -2.85 -1.53
CA HIS A 54 -3.32 -3.33 -0.16
C HIS A 54 -2.48 -4.62 0.03
N SER A 55 -1.94 -5.22 -1.04
CA SER A 55 -1.35 -6.56 -0.93
C SER A 55 0.01 -6.57 -0.20
N VAL A 56 0.22 -7.57 0.66
CA VAL A 56 1.51 -7.84 1.32
C VAL A 56 2.62 -8.11 0.30
N ILE A 57 2.27 -8.68 -0.87
CA ILE A 57 3.21 -8.96 -1.95
C ILE A 57 3.74 -7.65 -2.55
N LEU A 58 2.86 -6.67 -2.79
CA LEU A 58 3.26 -5.36 -3.27
C LEU A 58 4.15 -4.64 -2.25
N ALA A 59 3.79 -4.69 -0.95
CA ALA A 59 4.59 -4.11 0.13
C ALA A 59 6.02 -4.70 0.16
N LYS A 60 6.14 -6.03 0.05
CA LYS A 60 7.45 -6.71 -0.04
C LYS A 60 8.25 -6.24 -1.25
N TRP A 61 7.61 -6.09 -2.41
CA TRP A 61 8.26 -5.62 -3.62
C TRP A 61 8.74 -4.16 -3.50
N LEU A 62 7.92 -3.25 -2.96
CA LEU A 62 8.32 -1.86 -2.71
C LEU A 62 9.51 -1.77 -1.73
N ARG A 63 9.52 -2.61 -0.70
CA ARG A 63 10.66 -2.73 0.22
C ARG A 63 11.94 -3.19 -0.48
N GLN A 64 11.86 -4.15 -1.41
CA GLN A 64 13.00 -4.57 -2.23
C GLN A 64 13.51 -3.46 -3.14
N LYS A 65 12.61 -2.57 -3.60
CA LYS A 65 12.97 -1.37 -4.37
C LYS A 65 13.55 -0.24 -3.50
N LYS A 66 13.63 -0.41 -2.19
CA LYS A 66 14.09 0.60 -1.21
C LYS A 66 13.27 1.90 -1.27
N VAL A 67 11.97 1.77 -1.51
CA VAL A 67 11.02 2.90 -1.55
C VAL A 67 10.14 2.87 -0.31
N TYR A 68 9.89 4.03 0.30
CA TYR A 68 8.96 4.14 1.43
C TYR A 68 7.52 4.02 0.95
N PHE A 69 6.63 3.51 1.79
CA PHE A 69 5.23 3.33 1.40
C PHE A 69 4.28 3.37 2.59
N VAL A 70 3.04 3.79 2.29
CA VAL A 70 1.88 3.68 3.17
C VAL A 70 0.76 3.04 2.35
N LEU A 71 0.36 1.83 2.74
CA LEU A 71 -0.68 1.09 2.03
C LEU A 71 -1.88 0.90 2.95
N ARG A 72 -3.06 1.33 2.50
CA ARG A 72 -4.30 1.14 3.26
C ARG A 72 -4.67 -0.34 3.29
N GLN A 73 -4.72 -0.92 4.48
CA GLN A 73 -5.11 -2.32 4.67
C GLN A 73 -6.63 -2.48 4.83
N LYS A 74 -7.14 -3.66 4.49
CA LYS A 74 -8.53 -4.04 4.74
C LYS A 74 -8.70 -4.49 6.19
N LYS A 75 -9.92 -4.39 6.73
CA LYS A 75 -10.22 -4.73 8.13
C LYS A 75 -9.98 -6.21 8.46
N ASP A 76 -10.10 -7.08 7.47
CA ASP A 76 -9.90 -8.53 7.55
C ASP A 76 -8.42 -8.95 7.39
N THR A 77 -7.50 -7.98 7.24
CA THR A 77 -6.06 -8.29 7.12
C THR A 77 -5.56 -8.95 8.41
N ASN A 78 -4.89 -10.10 8.29
CA ASN A 78 -4.31 -10.80 9.43
C ASN A 78 -3.03 -10.11 9.90
N ILE A 79 -3.00 -9.77 11.19
CA ILE A 79 -1.87 -9.13 11.84
C ILE A 79 -1.43 -9.94 13.07
N LYS A 80 -0.16 -9.78 13.45
CA LYS A 80 0.37 -10.30 14.71
C LYS A 80 1.19 -9.22 15.42
N ILE A 81 0.72 -8.86 16.59
CA ILE A 81 1.44 -8.00 17.53
C ILE A 81 2.41 -8.89 18.31
N LYS A 82 3.60 -8.36 18.65
CA LYS A 82 4.62 -9.13 19.38
C LYS A 82 4.04 -9.64 20.71
N GLY A 83 4.13 -10.95 20.94
CA GLY A 83 3.61 -11.60 22.15
C GLY A 83 2.12 -11.94 22.12
N GLN A 84 1.42 -11.68 21.01
CA GLN A 84 0.01 -12.04 20.82
C GLN A 84 -0.14 -13.04 19.67
N ASP A 85 -1.28 -13.73 19.63
CA ASP A 85 -1.67 -14.55 18.50
C ASP A 85 -2.06 -13.73 17.28
N TYR A 86 -2.24 -14.41 16.15
CA TYR A 86 -2.76 -13.76 14.95
C TYR A 86 -4.21 -13.35 15.16
N GLN A 87 -4.55 -12.16 14.68
CA GLN A 87 -5.90 -11.63 14.70
C GLN A 87 -6.16 -10.78 13.46
N SER A 88 -7.44 -10.58 13.13
CA SER A 88 -7.80 -9.63 12.09
C SER A 88 -7.52 -8.20 12.53
N LEU A 89 -7.25 -7.30 11.59
CA LEU A 89 -7.06 -5.87 11.88
C LEU A 89 -8.28 -5.28 12.60
N SER A 90 -9.50 -5.76 12.29
CA SER A 90 -10.75 -5.38 12.97
C SER A 90 -10.82 -5.79 14.45
N ALA A 91 -10.00 -6.74 14.91
CA ALA A 91 -9.95 -7.11 16.32
C ALA A 91 -9.26 -6.03 17.18
N LEU A 92 -8.47 -5.14 16.55
CA LEU A 92 -8.06 -3.89 17.18
C LEU A 92 -9.32 -3.03 17.32
N LYS A 93 -9.95 -3.05 18.51
CA LYS A 93 -11.17 -2.30 18.84
C LYS A 93 -10.90 -0.79 18.86
N GLU A 94 -10.65 -0.18 17.70
CA GLU A 94 -10.57 1.26 17.56
C GLU A 94 -11.96 1.86 17.36
N SER A 95 -12.32 2.82 18.20
CA SER A 95 -13.53 3.62 18.01
C SER A 95 -13.26 4.73 16.98
N PRO A 96 -14.27 5.18 16.21
CA PRO A 96 -14.12 6.32 15.32
C PRO A 96 -13.51 7.53 16.05
N GLY A 97 -12.45 8.11 15.48
CA GLY A 97 -11.73 9.24 16.08
C GLY A 97 -10.51 8.85 16.93
N GLN A 98 -10.36 7.58 17.32
CA GLN A 98 -9.14 7.09 17.94
C GLN A 98 -8.04 6.86 16.90
N ARG A 99 -6.78 7.03 17.33
CA ARG A 99 -5.59 6.78 16.51
C ARG A 99 -4.57 6.01 17.34
N GLY A 100 -4.29 4.77 16.96
CA GLY A 100 -3.18 4.00 17.49
C GLY A 100 -1.97 3.96 16.53
N PHE A 101 -0.77 3.87 17.10
CA PHE A 101 0.44 3.59 16.34
C PHE A 101 1.12 2.33 16.88
N TRP A 102 1.07 1.26 16.09
CA TRP A 102 1.69 -0.01 16.42
C TRP A 102 2.95 -0.21 15.61
N THR A 103 4.04 -0.53 16.30
CA THR A 103 5.31 -0.86 15.67
C THR A 103 5.61 -2.34 15.80
N ARG A 104 6.52 -2.85 14.96
CA ARG A 104 6.98 -4.25 15.00
C ARG A 104 5.85 -5.28 14.83
N ILE A 105 4.80 -4.92 14.09
CA ILE A 105 3.71 -5.81 13.71
C ILE A 105 4.11 -6.68 12.52
N LYS A 106 3.63 -7.93 12.51
CA LYS A 106 3.69 -8.79 11.31
C LYS A 106 2.35 -8.71 10.59
N VAL A 107 2.38 -8.59 9.27
CA VAL A 107 1.19 -8.56 8.42
C VAL A 107 1.26 -9.73 7.44
N LEU A 108 0.19 -10.52 7.37
CA LEU A 108 0.05 -11.65 6.47
C LEU A 108 -1.19 -11.46 5.60
N LYS A 109 -1.14 -12.00 4.38
CA LYS A 109 -2.31 -12.12 3.54
C LYS A 109 -3.11 -13.33 4.03
N GLY A 110 -4.39 -13.12 4.33
CA GLY A 110 -5.37 -14.21 4.45
C GLY A 110 -5.72 -14.81 3.10
#